data_AF-A0A392SV67-F1
#
_entry.id   AF-A0A392SV67-F1
#
_cell.length_a   1.000
_cell.length_b   1.000
_cell.length_c   1.000
_cell.angle_alpha   90.00
_cell.angle_beta   90.00
_cell.angle_gamma   90.00
#
_symmetry.space_group_name_H-M   'P 1'
#
loop_
_entity.id
_entity.type
_entity.pdbx_description
1 polymer ?
#
loop_
_entity_poly.entity_id
_entity_poly.type
_entity_poly.pdbx_seq_one_letter_code
_entity_poly.pdbx_strand_id
1 'polypeptide(L)' 'MPPEDDVNFDAWERCNGMIVSWINRTLSPYIASSVVYIDSAKILWDDLKERFTKGNYFCFPDLLQEVHSIKQ' A
#
# COMPACT_ATOMS: atom_id res chain seq x y z
N MET A 1 -16.64 -1.86 -2.87
CA MET A 1 -16.97 -3.22 -3.32
C MET A 1 -18.37 -3.17 -3.89
N PRO A 2 -18.63 -3.75 -5.07
CA PRO A 2 -19.99 -3.89 -5.60
C PRO A 2 -20.85 -4.75 -4.67
N PRO A 3 -22.18 -4.60 -4.68
CA PRO A 3 -23.11 -5.56 -4.07
C PRO A 3 -22.94 -6.96 -4.67
N GLU A 4 -23.23 -8.01 -3.89
CA GLU A 4 -23.11 -9.42 -4.34
C GLU A 4 -24.06 -9.77 -5.50
N ASP A 5 -25.16 -9.03 -5.63
CA ASP A 5 -26.15 -9.13 -6.70
C ASP A 5 -25.78 -8.35 -7.97
N ASP A 6 -24.65 -7.63 -7.97
CA ASP A 6 -24.16 -6.93 -9.15
C ASP A 6 -23.58 -7.92 -10.17
N VAL A 7 -23.96 -7.76 -11.44
CA VAL A 7 -23.45 -8.57 -12.56
C VAL A 7 -21.92 -8.53 -12.71
N ASN A 8 -21.28 -7.51 -12.15
CA ASN A 8 -19.83 -7.33 -12.17
C ASN A 8 -19.13 -7.83 -10.90
N PHE A 9 -19.86 -8.35 -9.90
CA PHE A 9 -19.28 -8.79 -8.64
C PHE A 9 -18.18 -9.84 -8.85
N ASP A 10 -18.46 -10.89 -9.62
CA ASP A 10 -17.48 -11.95 -9.94
C ASP A 10 -16.23 -11.41 -10.64
N ALA A 11 -16.41 -10.49 -11.59
CA ALA A 11 -15.31 -9.87 -12.31
C ALA A 11 -14.47 -8.99 -11.36
N TRP A 12 -15.13 -8.25 -10.49
CA TRP A 12 -14.50 -7.43 -9.46
C TRP A 12 -13.72 -8.28 -8.46
N GLU A 13 -14.30 -9.37 -7.96
CA GLU A 13 -13.67 -10.27 -6.98
C GLU A 13 -12.38 -10.87 -7.54
N ARG A 14 -12.42 -11.38 -8.78
CA ARG A 14 -11.25 -11.95 -9.45
C ARG A 14 -10.13 -10.91 -9.64
N CYS A 15 -10.48 -9.74 -10.14
CA CYS A 15 -9.52 -8.64 -10.32
C CYS A 15 -8.92 -8.20 -8.97
N ASN A 16 -9.77 -8.06 -7.96
CA ASN A 16 -9.37 -7.67 -6.62
C ASN A 16 -8.39 -8.70 -6.01
N GLY A 17 -8.71 -9.99 -6.07
CA GLY A 17 -7.82 -11.04 -5.55
C GLY A 17 -6.48 -11.14 -6.30
N MET A 18 -6.48 -10.92 -7.62
CA MET A 18 -5.26 -10.85 -8.43
C MET A 18 -4.37 -9.69 -8.01
N ILE A 19 -4.94 -8.50 -7.82
CA ILE A 19 -4.19 -7.31 -7.41
C ILE A 19 -3.66 -7.47 -5.98
N VAL A 20 -4.46 -7.98 -5.03
CA VAL A 20 -4.00 -8.29 -3.66
C VAL A 20 -2.81 -9.24 -3.69
N SER A 21 -2.88 -10.30 -4.50
CA SER A 21 -1.79 -11.28 -4.65
C SER A 21 -0.53 -10.64 -5.20
N TRP A 22 -0.65 -9.73 -6.17
CA TRP A 22 0.49 -8.99 -6.72
C TRP A 22 1.12 -8.06 -5.69
N ILE A 23 0.30 -7.29 -4.98
CA ILE A 23 0.80 -6.40 -3.92
C ILE A 23 1.54 -7.23 -2.87
N ASN A 24 0.93 -8.28 -2.33
CA ASN A 24 1.57 -9.15 -1.33
C ASN A 24 2.89 -9.77 -1.80
N ARG A 25 3.02 -10.12 -3.09
CA ARG A 25 4.29 -10.62 -3.66
C ARG A 25 5.38 -9.56 -3.78
N THR A 26 5.01 -8.29 -3.92
CA THR A 26 5.97 -7.18 -4.00
C THR A 26 6.43 -6.68 -2.63
N LEU A 27 5.67 -6.98 -1.58
CA LEU A 27 5.99 -6.56 -0.22
C LEU A 27 7.08 -7.43 0.41
N SER A 28 7.90 -6.82 1.28
CA SER A 28 8.78 -7.60 2.13
C SER A 28 7.95 -8.44 3.12
N PRO A 29 8.46 -9.59 3.60
CA PRO A 29 7.71 -10.48 4.50
C PRO A 29 7.18 -9.77 5.75
N TYR A 30 7.94 -8.81 6.28
CA TYR A 30 7.53 -8.00 7.42
C TYR A 30 6.30 -7.14 7.11
N ILE A 31 6.31 -6.42 5.98
CA ILE A 31 5.20 -5.55 5.60
C ILE A 31 3.99 -6.41 5.22
N ALA A 32 4.19 -7.51 4.47
CA ALA A 32 3.13 -8.44 4.09
C ALA A 32 2.41 -9.02 5.33
N SER A 33 3.15 -9.39 6.38
CA SER A 33 2.55 -9.90 7.62
C SER A 33 1.64 -8.88 8.33
N SER A 34 1.94 -7.59 8.18
CA SER A 34 1.17 -6.49 8.78
C SER A 34 -0.12 -6.14 8.03
N VAL A 35 -0.32 -6.68 6.82
CA VAL A 35 -1.46 -6.35 5.93
C VAL A 35 -2.20 -7.59 5.42
N VAL A 36 -1.84 -8.77 5.91
CA VAL A 36 -2.35 -10.08 5.44
C VAL A 36 -3.87 -10.25 5.55
N TYR A 37 -4.53 -9.49 6.41
CA TYR A 37 -5.97 -9.55 6.65
C TYR A 37 -6.80 -8.62 5.76
N ILE A 38 -6.17 -7.89 4.83
CA ILE A 38 -6.86 -6.91 3.98
C ILE A 38 -7.19 -7.56 2.63
N ASP A 39 -8.45 -7.97 2.47
CA ASP A 39 -8.93 -8.64 1.27
C ASP A 39 -9.24 -7.68 0.11
N SER A 40 -9.38 -6.38 0.39
CA SER A 40 -9.64 -5.38 -0.65
C SER A 40 -8.34 -4.74 -1.12
N ALA A 41 -8.02 -4.91 -2.40
CA ALA A 41 -6.85 -4.30 -3.05
C ALA A 41 -6.79 -2.78 -2.83
N LYS A 42 -7.96 -2.11 -2.86
CA LYS A 42 -8.03 -0.67 -2.63
C LYS A 42 -7.65 -0.30 -1.21
N ILE A 43 -8.20 -1.00 -0.22
CA ILE A 43 -7.93 -0.73 1.20
C ILE A 43 -6.45 -1.01 1.50
N LEU A 44 -5.94 -2.12 0.98
CA LEU A 44 -4.53 -2.50 1.11
C LEU A 44 -3.61 -1.41 0.54
N TRP A 45 -3.91 -0.93 -0.67
CA TRP A 45 -3.15 0.14 -1.30
C TRP A 45 -3.22 1.46 -0.53
N ASP A 46 -4.40 1.84 -0.04
CA ASP A 46 -4.58 3.09 0.71
C ASP A 46 -3.84 3.04 2.07
N ASP A 47 -3.86 1.91 2.79
CA ASP A 47 -3.08 1.71 4.04
C ASP A 47 -1.57 1.79 3.80
N LEU A 48 -1.07 1.10 2.77
CA LEU A 48 0.34 1.19 2.37
C LEU A 48 0.72 2.63 2.03
N LYS A 49 -0.12 3.31 1.23
CA LYS A 49 0.11 4.70 0.86
C LYS A 49 0.15 5.59 2.10
N GLU A 50 -0.77 5.45 3.05
CA GLU A 50 -0.77 6.25 4.27
C GLU A 50 0.50 6.02 5.11
N ARG A 51 0.87 4.76 5.34
CA ARG A 51 2.05 4.38 6.14
C ARG A 51 3.34 4.94 5.57
N PHE A 52 3.55 4.81 4.26
CA PHE A 52 4.80 5.22 3.61
C PHE A 52 4.81 6.68 3.16
N THR A 53 3.65 7.30 2.91
CA THR A 53 3.60 8.73 2.54
C THR A 53 3.81 9.62 3.76
N LYS A 54 3.23 9.28 4.92
CA LYS A 54 3.44 10.06 6.17
C LYS A 54 4.86 9.91 6.70
N GLY A 55 5.43 8.70 6.66
CA GLY A 55 6.82 8.46 7.05
C GLY A 55 7.81 9.24 6.16
N ASN A 56 7.61 9.21 4.84
CA ASN A 56 8.46 9.98 3.92
C ASN A 56 8.35 11.49 4.10
N TYR A 57 7.18 12.02 4.45
CA TYR A 57 7.03 13.46 4.71
C TYR A 57 7.85 13.94 5.91
N PHE A 58 7.99 13.11 6.95
CA PHE A 58 8.77 13.46 8.13
C PHE A 58 10.28 13.27 7.92
N CYS A 59 10.69 12.23 7.17
CA CYS A 59 12.11 11.98 6.90
C CYS A 59 12.71 12.90 5.83
N PHE A 60 11.90 13.43 4.90
CA PHE A 60 12.39 14.27 3.80
C PHE A 60 13.04 15.60 4.27
N PRO A 61 12.47 16.37 5.21
CA PRO A 61 13.11 17.56 5.78
C PRO A 61 14.44 17.25 6.47
N ASP A 62 14.50 16.14 7.22
CA ASP A 62 15.70 15.74 7.96
C ASP A 62 16.84 15.38 7.00
N LEU A 63 16.54 14.60 5.95
CA LEU A 63 17.49 14.27 4.89
C LEU A 63 17.98 15.51 4.13
N LEU A 64 17.08 16.47 3.84
CA LEU A 64 17.47 17.73 3.22
C LEU A 64 18.41 18.53 4.12
N GLN A 65 18.13 18.57 5.43
CA GLN A 65 18.97 19.27 6.39
C GLN A 65 20.38 18.66 6.47
N GLU A 66 20.49 17.33 6.55
CA GLU A 66 21.80 16.65 6.52
C GLU A 66 22.57 16.94 5.23
N VAL A 67 21.93 16.87 4.07
CA VAL A 67 22.57 17.18 2.78
C VAL A 67 23.06 18.64 2.73
N HIS A 68 22.30 19.57 3.31
CA HIS A 68 22.71 20.96 3.42
C HIS A 68 23.91 21.15 4.38
N SER A 69 23.94 20.43 5.50
CA SER A 69 25.05 20.47 6.46
C SER A 69 26.34 19.83 5.92
N ILE A 70 26.25 18.83 5.03
CA ILE A 70 27.41 18.20 4.39
C ILE A 70 28.05 19.12 3.32
N LYS A 71 27.32 20.12 2.81
CA LYS A 71 27.79 21.05 1.79
C LYS A 71 28.37 22.38 2.33
N GLN A 72 28.48 22.55 3.64
CA GLN A 72 29.18 23.69 4.27
C GLN A 72 30.60 23.32 4.66
#